data_AF-E4Y8T9-F1
#
_entry.id   AF-E4Y8T9-F1
#
_cell.length_a   1.000
_cell.length_b   1.000
_cell.length_c   1.000
_cell.angle_alpha   90.00
_cell.angle_beta   90.00
_cell.angle_gamma   90.00
#
_symmetry.space_group_name_H-M   'P 1'
#
loop_
_entity.id
_entity.type
_entity.pdbx_description
1 polymer ?
#
loop_
_entity_poly.entity_id
_entity_poly.type
_entity_poly.pdbx_seq_one_letter_code
_entity_poly.pdbx_strand_id
1 'polypeptide(L)'
;MAKFTKFITAAVCFLGSVSAVCTPENGINFWGTAIDKLCFNICGNCVDQPCIEATGLCSGTCTDGWKGENCTEPICKEKLCGSLGSCVAPNECVCPDLQAKYTDKDGNVGCYSLRANGLKGAFISMAILAVAITVCWAIGKHSQKKSA
;
A
#
# COMPACT_ATOMS: atom_id res chain seq x y z
N MET A 1 57.81 -35.66 4.71
CA MET A 1 57.81 -34.17 4.74
C MET A 1 56.43 -33.73 5.23
N ALA A 2 56.40 -33.22 6.47
CA ALA A 2 55.20 -32.91 7.26
C ALA A 2 54.54 -31.60 6.76
N LYS A 3 53.25 -31.65 6.42
CA LYS A 3 52.09 -31.10 7.15
C LYS A 3 52.01 -29.57 7.28
N PHE A 4 50.86 -29.07 6.81
CA PHE A 4 50.01 -28.04 7.42
C PHE A 4 50.54 -26.60 7.37
N THR A 5 49.99 -25.73 6.53
CA THR A 5 48.67 -25.08 6.75
C THR A 5 48.58 -24.51 8.16
N LYS A 6 49.15 -23.32 8.35
CA LYS A 6 48.81 -22.28 9.35
C LYS A 6 49.89 -21.20 9.24
N PHE A 7 49.52 -19.95 9.51
CA PHE A 7 50.43 -18.78 9.62
C PHE A 7 50.66 -17.89 8.39
N ILE A 8 49.63 -17.57 7.59
CA ILE A 8 49.51 -16.21 7.03
C ILE A 8 48.03 -15.77 7.07
N THR A 9 47.43 -15.80 8.26
CA THR A 9 46.18 -15.08 8.55
C THR A 9 46.54 -13.93 9.50
N ALA A 10 47.37 -13.01 9.01
CA ALA A 10 47.80 -11.85 9.79
C ALA A 10 48.17 -10.66 8.88
N ALA A 11 47.47 -10.49 7.76
CA ALA A 11 47.67 -9.38 6.84
C ALA A 11 46.34 -8.75 6.37
N VAL A 12 45.30 -8.80 7.20
CA VAL A 12 44.07 -8.00 7.04
C VAL A 12 43.84 -7.18 8.31
N CYS A 13 44.87 -6.46 8.75
CA CYS A 13 44.78 -5.50 9.86
C CYS A 13 45.43 -4.15 9.53
N PHE A 14 45.59 -3.83 8.24
CA PHE A 14 45.94 -2.48 7.82
C PHE A 14 44.71 -1.82 7.18
N LEU A 15 44.13 -0.87 7.93
CA LEU A 15 43.38 0.28 7.43
C LEU A 15 42.03 0.00 6.76
N GLY A 16 41.27 -0.96 7.28
CA GLY A 16 39.82 -0.99 7.07
C GLY A 16 39.14 0.05 7.96
N SER A 17 39.40 1.35 7.78
CA SER A 17 38.37 2.32 8.12
C SER A 17 37.20 2.00 7.21
N VAL A 18 36.28 1.15 7.66
CA VAL A 18 34.94 1.06 7.08
C VAL A 18 34.31 2.43 7.30
N SER A 19 34.66 3.35 6.41
CA SER A 19 33.73 4.39 6.04
C SER A 19 32.58 3.62 5.46
N ALA A 20 31.51 3.50 6.25
CA ALA A 20 30.22 3.08 5.73
C ALA A 20 29.85 4.14 4.68
N VAL A 21 30.26 3.85 3.45
CA VAL A 21 29.84 4.53 2.24
C VAL A 21 28.54 3.86 1.88
N CYS A 22 27.52 4.64 1.57
CA CYS A 22 26.22 4.10 1.21
C CYS A 22 26.30 3.52 -0.21
N THR A 23 26.70 2.25 -0.31
CA THR A 23 26.78 1.58 -1.61
C THR A 23 25.40 1.10 -2.03
N PRO A 24 25.02 1.26 -3.31
CA PRO A 24 23.75 0.73 -3.80
C PRO A 24 23.76 -0.80 -3.79
N GLU A 25 22.65 -1.41 -3.40
CA GLU A 25 22.44 -2.85 -3.43
C GLU A 25 21.18 -3.17 -4.25
N ASN A 26 21.29 -4.06 -5.24
CA ASN A 26 20.17 -4.44 -6.13
C ASN A 26 19.44 -3.23 -6.79
N GLY A 27 20.17 -2.14 -7.06
CA GLY A 27 19.61 -0.91 -7.65
C GLY A 27 18.87 -0.01 -6.66
N ILE A 28 18.93 -0.30 -5.36
CA ILE A 28 18.38 0.53 -4.28
C ILE A 28 19.51 1.38 -3.70
N ASN A 29 19.25 2.68 -3.56
CA ASN A 29 20.17 3.62 -2.92
C ASN A 29 19.79 3.84 -1.46
N PHE A 30 20.78 4.05 -0.61
CA PHE A 30 20.61 4.23 0.83
C PHE A 30 21.25 5.54 1.30
N TRP A 31 20.81 6.03 2.45
CA TRP A 31 21.34 7.22 3.09
C TRP A 31 21.42 7.05 4.61
N GLY A 32 22.27 7.86 5.25
CA GLY A 32 22.49 7.88 6.70
C GLY A 32 23.18 9.17 7.11
N THR A 33 23.01 9.61 8.36
CA THR A 33 23.61 10.88 8.79
C THR A 33 25.05 10.67 9.26
N ALA A 34 25.77 11.76 9.46
CA ALA A 34 27.13 11.73 10.00
C ALA A 34 27.21 11.14 11.42
N ILE A 35 26.09 11.07 12.14
CA ILE A 35 26.02 10.60 13.54
C ILE A 35 25.85 9.09 13.60
N ASP A 36 24.97 8.53 12.76
CA ASP A 36 24.69 7.10 12.70
C ASP A 36 25.65 6.38 11.75
N LYS A 37 26.18 7.04 10.70
CA LYS A 37 27.07 6.46 9.66
C LYS A 37 26.59 5.08 9.18
N LEU A 38 25.30 4.80 9.29
CA LEU A 38 24.69 3.50 9.05
C LEU A 38 23.62 3.75 8.00
N CYS A 39 23.87 3.27 6.79
CA CYS A 39 23.02 3.50 5.62
C CYS A 39 21.77 2.60 5.67
N PHE A 40 20.96 2.73 6.73
CA PHE A 40 19.74 1.94 6.92
C PHE A 40 18.51 2.58 6.30
N ASN A 41 18.56 3.86 5.94
CA ASN A 41 17.42 4.54 5.34
C ASN A 41 17.46 4.37 3.83
N ILE A 42 16.32 4.01 3.25
CA ILE A 42 16.18 3.86 1.80
C ILE A 42 15.93 5.25 1.19
N CYS A 43 16.60 5.56 0.08
CA CYS A 43 16.31 6.76 -0.71
C CYS A 43 14.88 6.72 -1.26
N GLY A 44 14.19 7.87 -1.28
CA GLY A 44 12.89 7.98 -1.93
C GLY A 44 12.99 8.09 -3.46
N ASN A 45 11.87 8.46 -4.09
CA ASN A 45 11.70 8.46 -5.54
C ASN A 45 12.22 9.75 -6.19
N CYS A 46 13.54 9.95 -6.20
CA CYS A 46 14.19 11.07 -6.89
C CYS A 46 14.26 10.83 -8.41
N VAL A 47 14.13 11.91 -9.21
CA VAL A 47 14.35 11.88 -10.66
C VAL A 47 15.85 11.93 -10.98
N ASP A 48 16.29 11.11 -11.93
CA ASP A 48 17.61 11.07 -12.59
C ASP A 48 18.86 10.84 -11.73
N GLN A 49 18.83 11.09 -10.42
CA GLN A 49 19.99 10.97 -9.54
C GLN A 49 19.64 10.27 -8.22
N PRO A 50 20.60 9.54 -7.61
CA PRO A 50 20.43 8.99 -6.26
C PRO A 50 20.27 10.12 -5.23
N CYS A 51 19.64 9.82 -4.10
CA CYS A 51 19.49 10.79 -3.03
C CYS A 51 20.84 11.13 -2.38
N ILE A 52 20.91 12.29 -1.73
CA ILE A 52 22.12 12.75 -1.05
C ILE A 52 22.42 11.81 0.13
N GLU A 53 23.52 11.06 0.08
CA GLU A 53 23.86 10.02 1.07
C GLU A 53 23.82 10.50 2.53
N ALA A 54 24.17 11.77 2.78
CA ALA A 54 24.23 12.35 4.12
C ALA A 54 22.87 12.79 4.70
N THR A 55 21.86 13.03 3.85
CA THR A 55 20.59 13.68 4.25
C THR A 55 19.34 12.97 3.75
N GLY A 56 19.45 12.11 2.74
CA GLY A 56 18.30 11.46 2.10
C GLY A 56 17.53 12.35 1.11
N LEU A 57 17.94 13.61 0.96
CA LEU A 57 17.25 14.60 0.15
C LEU A 57 17.46 14.33 -1.35
N CYS A 58 16.42 14.61 -2.12
CA CYS A 58 16.53 14.64 -3.57
C CYS A 58 17.02 16.04 -3.99
N SER A 59 18.13 16.10 -4.73
CA SER A 59 18.69 17.37 -5.24
C SER A 59 17.81 17.99 -6.35
N GLY A 60 16.93 17.18 -6.96
CA GLY A 60 16.04 17.57 -8.04
C GLY A 60 14.56 17.35 -7.73
N THR A 61 13.76 17.14 -8.76
CA THR A 61 12.32 16.85 -8.64
C THR A 61 12.04 15.40 -8.26
N CYS A 62 10.89 15.17 -7.65
CA CYS A 62 10.39 13.82 -7.40
C CYS A 62 9.82 13.19 -8.68
N THR A 63 9.86 11.87 -8.75
CA THR A 63 9.19 11.11 -9.81
C THR A 63 7.71 11.41 -9.79
N ASP A 64 7.06 11.37 -10.97
CA ASP A 64 5.64 11.63 -11.12
C ASP A 64 4.80 10.88 -10.08
N GLY A 65 4.00 11.64 -9.33
CA GLY A 65 3.18 11.10 -8.26
C GLY A 65 3.83 11.07 -6.87
N TRP A 66 5.05 11.56 -6.70
CA TRP A 66 5.70 11.71 -5.39
C TRP A 66 6.00 13.17 -5.06
N LYS A 67 6.04 13.49 -3.77
CA LYS A 67 6.33 14.82 -3.23
C LYS A 67 7.13 14.73 -1.93
N GLY A 68 7.46 15.90 -1.38
CA GLY A 68 8.30 16.04 -0.18
C GLY A 68 9.77 16.12 -0.55
N GLU A 69 10.60 16.60 0.38
CA GLU A 69 12.02 16.85 0.11
C GLU A 69 12.82 15.56 -0.15
N ASN A 70 12.34 14.44 0.40
CA ASN A 70 12.92 13.10 0.18
C ASN A 70 12.12 12.27 -0.84
N CYS A 71 11.06 12.82 -1.45
CA CYS A 71 10.20 12.10 -2.41
C CYS A 71 9.63 10.76 -1.89
N THR A 72 9.27 10.73 -0.61
CA THR A 72 8.67 9.57 0.08
C THR A 72 7.17 9.76 0.35
N GLU A 73 6.61 10.93 0.06
CA GLU A 73 5.18 11.16 0.20
C GLU A 73 4.48 10.95 -1.14
N PRO A 74 3.49 10.05 -1.25
CA PRO A 74 2.73 9.89 -2.48
C PRO A 74 1.75 11.05 -2.67
N ILE A 75 1.58 11.47 -3.92
CA ILE A 75 0.54 12.41 -4.38
C ILE A 75 -0.69 11.59 -4.72
N CYS A 76 -1.76 11.83 -3.96
CA CYS A 76 -2.99 11.06 -4.04
C CYS A 76 -4.09 11.94 -4.59
N LYS A 77 -4.78 11.48 -5.64
CA LYS A 77 -5.98 12.17 -6.13
C LYS A 77 -7.08 12.06 -5.08
N GLU A 78 -7.84 13.14 -4.86
CA GLU A 78 -8.85 13.23 -3.79
C GLU A 78 -9.88 12.07 -3.77
N LYS A 79 -10.13 11.42 -4.92
CA LYS A 79 -11.10 10.32 -5.04
C LYS A 79 -10.50 8.92 -5.00
N LEU A 80 -9.18 8.79 -4.95
CA LEU A 80 -8.49 7.55 -5.31
C LEU A 80 -8.42 6.51 -4.18
N CYS A 81 -8.63 6.88 -2.90
CA CYS A 81 -8.79 5.92 -1.80
C CYS A 81 -10.12 6.09 -1.03
N GLY A 82 -10.92 7.10 -1.41
CA GLY A 82 -12.06 7.56 -0.60
C GLY A 82 -11.67 8.00 0.81
N SER A 83 -12.66 8.22 1.68
CA SER A 83 -12.44 8.57 3.09
C SER A 83 -11.95 7.39 3.96
N LEU A 84 -11.95 6.19 3.39
CA LEU A 84 -11.83 4.94 4.15
C LEU A 84 -10.45 4.28 4.00
N GLY A 85 -9.70 4.60 2.94
CA GLY A 85 -8.35 4.08 2.69
C GLY A 85 -7.25 5.12 2.91
N SER A 86 -6.01 4.63 3.03
CA SER A 86 -4.81 5.45 3.00
C SER A 86 -4.02 5.20 1.72
N CYS A 87 -3.49 6.28 1.17
CA CYS A 87 -2.67 6.24 -0.03
C CYS A 87 -1.22 5.95 0.35
N VAL A 88 -0.64 4.92 -0.25
CA VAL A 88 0.73 4.46 0.06
C VAL A 88 1.66 4.59 -1.14
N ALA A 89 1.11 4.74 -2.34
CA ALA A 89 1.84 4.96 -3.58
C ALA A 89 0.94 5.68 -4.60
N PRO A 90 1.51 6.26 -5.67
CA PRO A 90 0.73 6.90 -6.72
C PRO A 90 -0.27 5.93 -7.34
N ASN A 91 -1.55 6.29 -7.33
CA ASN A 91 -2.65 5.43 -7.79
C ASN A 91 -2.83 4.10 -7.02
N GLU A 92 -2.20 3.93 -5.84
CA GLU A 92 -2.28 2.73 -5.03
C GLU A 92 -2.75 3.05 -3.60
N CYS A 93 -3.77 2.31 -3.16
CA CYS A 93 -4.40 2.51 -1.86
C CYS A 93 -4.35 1.26 -1.02
N VAL A 94 -4.15 1.45 0.28
CA VAL A 94 -4.32 0.40 1.28
C VAL A 94 -5.61 0.67 2.04
N CYS A 95 -6.49 -0.33 2.03
CA CYS A 95 -7.70 -0.31 2.83
C CYS A 95 -7.41 -0.97 4.19
N PRO A 96 -7.86 -0.39 5.31
CA PRO A 96 -7.74 -1.02 6.63
C PRO A 96 -8.54 -2.33 6.70
N ASP A 97 -8.24 -3.13 7.71
CA ASP A 97 -8.94 -4.38 7.97
C ASP A 97 -10.45 -4.14 7.97
N LEU A 98 -11.19 -5.06 7.33
CA LEU A 98 -12.65 -5.04 7.15
C LEU A 98 -13.18 -4.20 5.98
N GLN A 99 -12.29 -3.71 5.12
CA GLN A 99 -12.66 -3.04 3.88
C GLN A 99 -12.12 -3.81 2.67
N ALA A 100 -12.85 -3.75 1.56
CA ALA A 100 -12.44 -4.33 0.29
C ALA A 100 -12.06 -3.23 -0.70
N LYS A 101 -11.02 -3.51 -1.51
CA LYS A 101 -10.64 -2.66 -2.64
C LYS A 101 -11.66 -2.84 -3.76
N TYR A 102 -12.03 -1.75 -4.40
CA TYR A 102 -12.74 -1.75 -5.68
C TYR A 102 -12.04 -0.84 -6.67
N THR A 103 -12.24 -1.10 -7.95
CA THR A 103 -11.78 -0.23 -9.04
C THR A 103 -12.99 0.15 -9.88
N ASP A 104 -13.19 1.45 -10.07
CA ASP A 104 -14.23 1.99 -10.94
C ASP A 104 -13.81 1.92 -12.42
N LYS A 105 -14.78 2.07 -13.33
CA LYS A 105 -14.55 2.16 -14.79
C LYS A 105 -13.67 3.34 -15.19
N ASP A 106 -13.66 4.39 -14.37
CA ASP A 106 -12.80 5.55 -14.52
C ASP A 106 -11.35 5.32 -14.01
N GLY A 107 -11.02 4.09 -13.58
CA GLY A 107 -9.70 3.74 -13.05
C GLY A 107 -9.45 4.23 -11.63
N ASN A 108 -10.47 4.76 -10.95
CA ASN A 108 -10.36 5.16 -9.56
C ASN A 108 -10.40 3.92 -8.67
N VAL A 109 -9.40 3.76 -7.81
CA VAL A 109 -9.41 2.77 -6.75
C VAL A 109 -10.22 3.33 -5.58
N GLY A 110 -10.72 2.49 -4.69
CA GLY A 110 -11.39 2.95 -3.48
C GLY A 110 -11.63 1.82 -2.51
N CYS A 111 -12.01 2.17 -1.29
CA CYS A 111 -12.29 1.21 -0.23
C CYS A 111 -13.77 1.25 0.14
N TYR A 112 -14.39 0.08 0.27
CA TYR A 112 -15.77 -0.05 0.72
C TYR A 112 -15.91 -1.05 1.86
N SER A 113 -16.88 -0.80 2.75
CA SER A 113 -17.19 -1.72 3.84
C SER A 113 -18.07 -2.86 3.34
N LEU A 114 -17.55 -4.09 3.40
CA LEU A 114 -18.28 -5.30 3.04
C LEU A 114 -19.49 -5.52 3.97
N ARG A 115 -19.37 -5.12 5.26
CA ARG A 115 -20.47 -5.22 6.23
C ARG A 115 -21.62 -4.27 5.92
N ALA A 116 -21.33 -3.01 5.57
CA ALA A 116 -22.37 -2.05 5.26
C ALA A 116 -23.16 -2.45 4.00
N ASN A 117 -22.46 -2.92 2.97
CA ASN A 117 -23.10 -3.39 1.75
C ASN A 117 -23.82 -4.73 1.94
N GLY A 118 -23.29 -5.63 2.76
CA GLY A 118 -23.97 -6.86 3.16
C GLY A 118 -25.29 -6.58 3.88
N LEU A 119 -25.32 -5.62 4.80
CA LEU A 119 -26.53 -5.22 5.51
C LEU A 119 -27.57 -4.61 4.54
N LYS A 120 -27.16 -3.76 3.61
CA LYS A 120 -28.04 -3.24 2.55
C LYS A 120 -28.63 -4.37 1.70
N GLY A 121 -27.82 -5.36 1.34
CA GLY A 121 -28.29 -6.54 0.60
C GLY A 121 -29.32 -7.36 1.37
N ALA A 122 -29.12 -7.55 2.69
CA ALA A 122 -30.05 -8.26 3.54
C ALA A 122 -31.42 -7.55 3.65
N PHE A 123 -31.42 -6.22 3.73
CA PHE A 123 -32.68 -5.46 3.74
C PHE A 123 -33.42 -5.56 2.40
N ILE A 124 -32.70 -5.50 1.28
CA ILE A 124 -33.29 -5.64 -0.05
C ILE A 124 -33.91 -7.02 -0.22
N SER A 125 -33.22 -8.10 0.18
CA SER A 125 -33.77 -9.46 0.07
C SER A 125 -34.99 -9.68 0.96
N MET A 126 -34.95 -9.18 2.20
CA MET A 126 -36.06 -9.29 3.14
C MET A 126 -37.31 -8.56 2.63
N ALA A 127 -37.14 -7.37 2.04
CA ALA A 127 -38.23 -6.63 1.41
C ALA A 127 -38.85 -7.39 0.22
N ILE A 128 -38.03 -7.96 -0.66
CA ILE A 128 -38.51 -8.74 -1.81
C ILE A 128 -39.34 -9.94 -1.35
N LEU A 129 -38.86 -10.68 -0.34
CA LEU A 129 -39.59 -11.83 0.21
C LEU A 129 -40.91 -11.42 0.85
N ALA A 130 -40.94 -10.32 1.60
CA ALA A 130 -42.18 -9.81 2.20
C ALA A 130 -43.22 -9.42 1.15
N VAL A 131 -42.79 -8.77 0.06
CA VAL A 131 -43.67 -8.42 -1.07
C VAL A 131 -44.22 -9.69 -1.74
N ALA A 132 -43.39 -10.71 -1.98
CA ALA A 132 -43.85 -11.95 -2.58
C ALA A 132 -44.92 -12.65 -1.71
N ILE A 133 -44.68 -12.75 -0.40
CA ILE A 133 -45.61 -13.41 0.54
C ILE A 133 -46.95 -12.64 0.60
N THR A 134 -46.89 -11.31 0.66
CA THR A 134 -48.11 -10.47 0.73
C THR A 134 -48.95 -10.56 -0.54
N VAL A 135 -48.32 -10.62 -1.71
CA VAL A 135 -49.03 -10.84 -2.99
C VAL A 135 -49.70 -12.21 -3.03
N CYS A 136 -49.00 -13.28 -2.64
CA CYS A 136 -49.59 -14.63 -2.56
C CYS A 136 -50.81 -14.64 -1.63
N TRP A 137 -50.73 -13.94 -0.49
CA TRP A 137 -51.81 -13.87 0.48
C TRP A 137 -53.03 -13.10 -0.05
N ALA A 138 -52.82 -12.00 -0.78
CA ALA A 138 -53.88 -11.21 -1.38
C ALA A 138 -54.66 -12.00 -2.46
N ILE A 139 -53.94 -12.71 -3.32
CA ILE A 139 -54.55 -13.54 -4.37
C ILE A 139 -55.35 -14.69 -3.75
N GLY A 140 -54.79 -15.39 -2.76
CA GLY A 140 -55.48 -16.47 -2.06
C GLY A 140 -56.79 -16.01 -1.40
N LYS A 141 -56.76 -14.84 -0.74
CA LYS A 141 -57.95 -14.24 -0.11
C LYS A 141 -59.04 -13.88 -1.14
N HIS A 142 -58.66 -13.40 -2.32
CA HIS A 142 -59.62 -13.08 -3.38
C HIS A 142 -60.23 -14.33 -4.02
N SER A 143 -59.47 -15.42 -4.14
CA SER A 143 -59.98 -16.69 -4.69
C SER A 143 -61.05 -17.34 -3.80
N GLN A 144 -60.88 -17.31 -2.47
CA GLN A 144 -61.84 -17.89 -1.52
C GLN A 144 -63.19 -17.16 -1.52
N LYS A 145 -63.18 -15.84 -1.73
CA LYS A 145 -64.40 -15.01 -1.83
C LYS A 145 -65.25 -15.29 -3.08
N LYS A 146 -64.68 -15.93 -4.10
CA LYS A 146 -65.38 -16.21 -5.37
C LYS A 146 -66.01 -17.59 -5.41
N SER A 147 -65.71 -18.45 -4.43
CA SER A 147 -66.20 -19.83 -4.32
C SER A 147 -67.17 -20.04 -3.14
N ALA A 148 -67.57 -18.96 -2.45
CA ALA A 148 -68.66 -18.92 -1.47
C ALA A 148 -69.75 -17.96 -1.98
#